data_AF-A0AAV3JBR0-F1
#
_entry.id   AF-A0AAV3JBR0-F1
#
_cell.length_a   1.000
_cell.length_b   1.000
_cell.length_c   1.000
_cell.angle_alpha   90.00
_cell.angle_beta   90.00
_cell.angle_gamma   90.00
#
_symmetry.space_group_name_H-M   'P 1'
#
loop_
_entity.id
_entity.type
_entity.pdbx_description
1 polymer ?
#
loop_
_entity_poly.entity_id
_entity_poly.type
_entity_poly.pdbx_seq_one_letter_code
_entity_poly.pdbx_strand_id
1 'polypeptide(L)'
;MYIFRFPDRKKIQRYFLILSGFFSIWISAFVIRQFISYEYRHYAFDWMLIPTIFFPILFDRIVSLISNPDHKSPKWHLVIISIFVMYFLWAAISCSFSILDDKDGFKYTSTIHYHIFIGYQIGFVGYNILKLIRSIFLFSGEQRVRLTLMVIGVFIILIFTLIFIYILPLLGIFYGFLSSIGALIFFTFWAVAILQYNAFEIKAAVLSGQKVSFFNRVVLIPFLILFRYLDPNEFRDKSIAFKTALTTDMLYTDMNLLFNTDFELDRRAEVLARKYYRYIK
;
A
#
# COMPACT_ATOMS: atom_id res chain seq x y z
N MET A 1 -3.99 2.01 14.23
CA MET A 1 -3.10 2.22 15.39
C MET A 1 -1.61 2.27 15.03
N TYR A 2 -1.10 1.39 14.16
CA TYR A 2 0.33 1.37 13.75
C TYR A 2 0.78 2.55 12.86
N ILE A 3 -0.17 3.14 12.13
CA ILE A 3 0.07 4.19 11.12
C ILE A 3 0.60 5.51 11.73
N PHE A 4 0.24 5.87 12.97
CA PHE A 4 0.60 7.18 13.56
C PHE A 4 1.99 7.24 14.21
N ARG A 5 2.77 6.15 14.18
CA ARG A 5 4.04 6.06 14.92
C ARG A 5 5.23 6.73 14.21
N PHE A 6 5.11 7.09 12.94
CA PHE A 6 6.24 7.59 12.14
C PHE A 6 6.04 9.07 11.76
N PRO A 7 6.97 9.98 12.14
CA PRO A 7 6.78 11.42 12.02
C PRO A 7 6.76 11.93 10.56
N ASP A 8 7.52 11.31 9.65
CA ASP A 8 7.82 11.92 8.35
C ASP A 8 6.76 11.72 7.25
N ARG A 9 5.70 10.93 7.50
CA ARG A 9 4.71 10.57 6.46
C ARG A 9 3.25 10.63 6.89
N LYS A 10 2.92 11.40 7.94
CA LYS A 10 1.57 11.49 8.52
C LYS A 10 0.45 11.77 7.52
N LYS A 11 0.69 12.62 6.50
CA LYS A 11 -0.33 12.96 5.47
C LYS A 11 -0.70 11.76 4.60
N ILE A 12 0.29 11.09 4.01
CA ILE A 12 0.10 9.91 3.14
C ILE A 12 -0.60 8.80 3.92
N GLN A 13 -0.10 8.56 5.13
CA GLN A 13 -0.64 7.61 6.09
C GLN A 13 -2.12 7.84 6.43
N ARG A 14 -2.53 9.10 6.60
CA ARG A 14 -3.94 9.47 6.84
C ARG A 14 -4.81 9.16 5.62
N TYR A 15 -4.38 9.54 4.41
CA TYR A 15 -5.14 9.22 3.19
C TYR A 15 -5.22 7.73 2.94
N PHE A 16 -4.15 6.97 3.20
CA PHE A 16 -4.16 5.52 3.13
C PHE A 16 -5.14 4.90 4.11
N LEU A 17 -5.18 5.37 5.37
CA LEU A 17 -6.17 4.92 6.35
C LEU A 17 -7.60 5.18 5.89
N ILE A 18 -7.87 6.37 5.32
CA ILE A 18 -9.18 6.70 4.76
C ILE A 18 -9.52 5.76 3.60
N LEU A 19 -8.59 5.54 2.66
CA LEU A 19 -8.79 4.60 1.55
C LEU A 19 -9.10 3.19 2.06
N SER A 20 -8.36 2.69 3.04
CA SER A 20 -8.63 1.40 3.69
C SER A 20 -10.01 1.35 4.33
N GLY A 21 -10.46 2.44 4.97
CA GLY A 21 -11.80 2.55 5.53
C GLY A 21 -12.89 2.44 4.45
N PHE A 22 -12.75 3.17 3.35
CA PHE A 22 -13.70 3.11 2.23
C PHE A 22 -13.73 1.71 1.59
N PHE A 23 -12.58 1.05 1.42
CA PHE A 23 -12.52 -0.35 0.97
C PHE A 23 -13.17 -1.31 1.94
N SER A 24 -12.99 -1.11 3.25
CA SER A 24 -13.64 -1.93 4.27
C SER A 24 -15.15 -1.80 4.18
N ILE A 25 -15.68 -0.59 4.03
CA ILE A 25 -17.14 -0.37 3.87
C ILE A 25 -17.64 -1.08 2.61
N TRP A 26 -16.94 -0.93 1.49
CA TRP A 26 -17.30 -1.56 0.23
C TRP A 26 -17.29 -3.11 0.32
N ILE A 27 -16.25 -3.69 0.91
CA ILE A 27 -16.16 -5.16 1.08
C ILE A 27 -17.24 -5.66 2.04
N SER A 28 -17.46 -4.97 3.16
CA SER A 28 -18.53 -5.31 4.11
C SER A 28 -19.92 -5.24 3.47
N ALA A 29 -20.15 -4.34 2.50
CA ALA A 29 -21.41 -4.25 1.79
C ALA A 29 -21.76 -5.55 1.02
N PHE A 30 -20.78 -6.32 0.53
CA PHE A 30 -21.03 -7.62 -0.09
C PHE A 30 -21.63 -8.65 0.87
N VAL A 31 -21.30 -8.55 2.17
CA VAL A 31 -21.83 -9.42 3.22
C VAL A 31 -23.18 -8.88 3.71
N ILE A 32 -23.24 -7.58 4.05
CA ILE A 32 -24.43 -6.95 4.62
C ILE A 32 -25.64 -7.08 3.68
N ARG A 33 -25.44 -6.96 2.36
CA ARG A 33 -26.53 -7.06 1.39
C ARG A 33 -27.30 -8.38 1.46
N GLN A 34 -26.69 -9.47 1.91
CA GLN A 34 -27.36 -10.77 2.05
C GLN A 34 -28.46 -10.76 3.12
N PHE A 35 -28.35 -9.87 4.11
CA PHE A 35 -29.31 -9.71 5.21
C PHE A 35 -30.40 -8.68 4.91
N ILE A 36 -30.36 -8.02 3.74
CA ILE A 36 -31.33 -7.00 3.37
C ILE A 36 -32.58 -7.66 2.75
N SER A 37 -33.74 -7.20 3.22
CA SER A 37 -35.05 -7.66 2.73
C SER A 37 -35.19 -7.45 1.23
N TYR A 38 -35.94 -8.35 0.59
CA TYR A 38 -36.12 -8.45 -0.86
C TYR A 38 -36.49 -7.11 -1.55
N GLU A 39 -37.31 -6.29 -0.88
CA GLU A 39 -37.78 -5.00 -1.38
C GLU A 39 -36.69 -3.93 -1.49
N TYR A 40 -35.60 -4.05 -0.71
CA TYR A 40 -34.53 -3.05 -0.63
C TYR A 40 -33.21 -3.50 -1.27
N ARG A 41 -33.18 -4.69 -1.88
CA ARG A 41 -31.94 -5.26 -2.44
C ARG A 41 -31.36 -4.46 -3.61
N HIS A 42 -32.19 -3.75 -4.39
CA HIS A 42 -31.70 -2.87 -5.47
C HIS A 42 -31.00 -1.63 -4.91
N TYR A 43 -31.52 -1.02 -3.83
CA TYR A 43 -30.82 0.05 -3.12
C TYR A 43 -29.48 -0.42 -2.57
N ALA A 44 -29.46 -1.59 -1.93
CA ALA A 44 -28.24 -2.17 -1.38
C ALA A 44 -27.15 -2.37 -2.44
N PHE A 45 -27.55 -2.83 -3.63
CA PHE A 45 -26.63 -3.07 -4.72
C PHE A 45 -26.00 -1.78 -5.26
N ASP A 46 -26.79 -0.74 -5.51
CA ASP A 46 -26.25 0.51 -6.05
C ASP A 46 -25.51 1.33 -4.98
N TRP A 47 -25.99 1.33 -3.73
CA TRP A 47 -25.36 2.04 -2.63
C TRP A 47 -24.02 1.43 -2.21
N MET A 48 -23.79 0.15 -2.49
CA MET A 48 -22.48 -0.47 -2.26
C MET A 48 -21.39 0.20 -3.10
N LEU A 49 -21.73 0.89 -4.20
CA LEU A 49 -20.76 1.58 -5.05
C LEU A 49 -20.40 2.98 -4.52
N ILE A 50 -21.14 3.54 -3.56
CA ILE A 50 -20.86 4.89 -3.04
C ILE A 50 -19.42 5.03 -2.52
N PRO A 51 -18.87 4.10 -1.72
CA PRO A 51 -17.49 4.22 -1.27
C PRO A 51 -16.48 4.21 -2.42
N THR A 52 -16.76 3.46 -3.48
CA THR A 52 -15.81 3.29 -4.59
C THR A 52 -15.69 4.54 -5.45
N ILE A 53 -16.69 5.44 -5.45
CA ILE A 53 -16.63 6.77 -6.10
C ILE A 53 -15.39 7.57 -5.65
N PHE A 54 -15.01 7.44 -4.39
CA PHE A 54 -13.91 8.18 -3.79
C PHE A 54 -12.54 7.50 -3.94
N PHE A 55 -12.49 6.23 -4.39
CA PHE A 55 -11.23 5.50 -4.55
C PHE A 55 -10.24 6.23 -5.46
N PRO A 56 -10.60 6.72 -6.65
CA PRO A 56 -9.61 7.37 -7.52
C PRO A 56 -9.05 8.68 -6.96
N ILE A 57 -9.84 9.38 -6.15
CA ILE A 57 -9.45 10.67 -5.54
C ILE A 57 -8.44 10.45 -4.43
N LEU A 58 -8.74 9.54 -3.51
CA LEU A 58 -7.82 9.10 -2.46
C LEU A 58 -6.58 8.44 -3.09
N PHE A 59 -6.84 7.67 -4.14
CA PHE A 59 -5.99 7.20 -5.22
C PHE A 59 -4.82 8.14 -5.52
N ASP A 60 -5.19 9.16 -6.27
CA ASP A 60 -4.35 10.22 -6.80
C ASP A 60 -3.67 11.03 -5.70
N ARG A 61 -4.37 11.28 -4.59
CA ARG A 61 -3.80 12.06 -3.50
C ARG A 61 -2.63 11.34 -2.84
N ILE A 62 -2.74 10.02 -2.63
CA ILE A 62 -1.64 9.22 -2.07
C ILE A 62 -0.45 9.21 -3.04
N VAL A 63 -0.69 8.89 -4.31
CA VAL A 63 0.36 8.83 -5.34
C VAL A 63 1.09 10.17 -5.47
N SER A 64 0.34 11.27 -5.57
CA SER A 64 0.91 12.60 -5.75
C SER A 64 1.72 13.07 -4.54
N LEU A 65 1.29 12.74 -3.31
CA LEU A 65 2.02 13.07 -2.08
C LEU A 65 3.30 12.23 -1.92
N ILE A 66 3.34 11.01 -2.45
CA ILE A 66 4.53 10.17 -2.43
C ILE A 66 5.60 10.69 -3.38
N SER A 67 5.20 11.21 -4.54
CA SER A 67 6.13 11.84 -5.48
C SER A 67 6.55 13.24 -5.03
N ASN A 68 5.65 14.01 -4.40
CA ASN A 68 5.93 15.35 -3.89
C ASN A 68 5.11 15.62 -2.60
N PRO A 69 5.74 15.67 -1.41
CA PRO A 69 5.06 15.87 -0.13
C PRO A 69 4.25 17.17 -0.01
N ASP A 70 4.63 18.20 -0.78
CA ASP A 70 3.99 19.51 -0.80
C ASP A 70 3.05 19.69 -2.00
N HIS A 71 2.71 18.60 -2.69
CA HIS A 71 1.85 18.63 -3.84
C HIS A 71 0.48 19.26 -3.53
N LYS A 72 0.19 20.37 -4.21
CA LYS A 72 -1.12 21.02 -4.25
C LYS A 72 -1.80 20.65 -5.56
N SER A 73 -2.97 20.03 -5.46
CA SER A 73 -3.79 19.74 -6.64
C SER A 73 -4.30 21.06 -7.23
N PRO A 74 -4.26 21.24 -8.56
CA PRO A 74 -4.74 22.47 -9.18
C PRO A 74 -6.26 22.58 -9.05
N LYS A 75 -6.78 23.81 -8.96
CA LYS A 75 -8.21 24.07 -8.71
C LYS A 75 -9.12 23.43 -9.77
N TRP A 76 -8.71 23.46 -11.05
CA TRP A 76 -9.50 22.86 -12.14
C TRP A 76 -9.68 21.36 -11.97
N HIS A 77 -8.67 20.66 -11.44
CA HIS A 77 -8.74 19.22 -11.20
C HIS A 77 -9.77 18.88 -10.12
N LEU A 78 -9.88 19.72 -9.07
CA LEU A 78 -10.92 19.59 -8.05
C LEU A 78 -12.33 19.79 -8.62
N VAL A 79 -12.49 20.75 -9.55
CA VAL A 79 -13.78 20.99 -10.22
C VAL A 79 -14.21 19.76 -11.03
N ILE A 80 -13.32 19.21 -11.84
CA ILE A 80 -13.61 18.00 -12.64
C ILE A 80 -14.00 16.83 -11.74
N ILE A 81 -13.23 16.58 -10.68
CA ILE A 81 -13.53 15.52 -9.71
C ILE A 81 -14.90 15.76 -9.07
N SER A 82 -15.21 16.99 -8.66
CA SER A 82 -16.50 17.32 -8.05
C SER A 82 -17.67 17.02 -8.99
N ILE A 83 -17.53 17.29 -10.29
CA ILE A 83 -18.56 17.00 -11.30
C ILE A 83 -18.80 15.49 -11.38
N PHE A 84 -17.73 14.69 -11.49
CA PHE A 84 -17.85 13.23 -11.51
C PHE A 84 -18.47 12.68 -10.23
N VAL A 85 -18.03 13.15 -9.06
CA VAL A 85 -18.57 12.72 -7.76
C VAL A 85 -20.06 13.04 -7.66
N MET A 86 -20.48 14.26 -8.00
CA MET A 86 -21.90 14.65 -7.96
C MET A 86 -22.73 13.76 -8.90
N TYR A 87 -22.26 13.52 -10.12
CA TYR A 87 -22.94 12.65 -11.07
C TYR A 87 -23.09 11.21 -10.55
N PHE A 88 -22.02 10.60 -10.03
CA PHE A 88 -22.06 9.23 -9.54
C PHE A 88 -22.83 9.08 -8.23
N LEU A 89 -22.82 10.10 -7.37
CA LEU A 89 -23.67 10.12 -6.17
C LEU A 89 -25.15 10.19 -6.55
N TRP A 90 -25.51 11.04 -7.52
CA TRP A 90 -26.86 11.06 -8.06
C TRP A 90 -27.25 9.68 -8.60
N ALA A 91 -26.43 9.08 -9.45
CA ALA A 91 -26.69 7.76 -10.03
C ALA A 91 -26.82 6.65 -8.97
N ALA A 92 -26.04 6.72 -7.89
CA ALA A 92 -26.16 5.79 -6.76
C ALA A 92 -27.48 5.96 -6.00
N ILE A 93 -27.85 7.21 -5.70
CA ILE A 93 -29.06 7.54 -4.93
C ILE A 93 -30.31 7.21 -5.74
N SER A 94 -30.30 7.45 -7.05
CA SER A 94 -31.40 7.12 -7.96
C SER A 94 -31.42 5.66 -8.41
N CYS A 95 -30.53 4.82 -7.87
CA CYS A 95 -30.38 3.40 -8.23
C CYS A 95 -30.31 3.17 -9.74
N SER A 96 -29.48 3.94 -10.43
CA SER A 96 -29.39 3.95 -11.89
C SER A 96 -28.18 3.18 -12.43
N PHE A 97 -27.34 2.56 -11.60
CA PHE A 97 -26.21 1.76 -12.06
C PHE A 97 -26.63 0.38 -12.58
N SER A 98 -27.66 -0.21 -11.99
CA SER A 98 -28.03 -1.58 -12.32
C SER A 98 -29.54 -1.78 -12.37
N ILE A 99 -29.97 -2.71 -13.21
CA ILE A 99 -31.32 -3.25 -13.22
C ILE A 99 -31.23 -4.64 -12.62
N LEU A 100 -31.87 -4.86 -11.47
CA LEU A 100 -31.79 -6.12 -10.74
C LEU A 100 -32.76 -7.14 -11.37
N ASP A 101 -32.21 -8.11 -12.09
CA ASP A 101 -32.98 -9.13 -12.83
C ASP A 101 -33.45 -10.26 -11.92
N ASP A 102 -32.59 -10.69 -11.00
CA ASP A 102 -32.89 -11.71 -9.99
C ASP A 102 -32.41 -11.22 -8.63
N LYS A 103 -33.37 -10.95 -7.75
CA LYS A 103 -33.07 -10.41 -6.43
C LYS A 103 -32.54 -11.47 -5.47
N ASP A 104 -32.74 -12.77 -5.72
CA ASP A 104 -32.22 -13.84 -4.86
C ASP A 104 -30.76 -14.17 -5.20
N GLY A 105 -30.43 -14.19 -6.50
CA GLY A 105 -29.05 -14.36 -6.97
C GLY A 105 -28.21 -13.08 -7.00
N PHE A 106 -28.79 -11.90 -6.72
CA PHE A 106 -28.17 -10.59 -7.02
C PHE A 106 -27.67 -10.48 -8.47
N LYS A 107 -28.42 -11.06 -9.42
CA LYS A 107 -28.10 -10.93 -10.84
C LYS A 107 -28.63 -9.60 -11.34
N TYR A 108 -27.83 -8.92 -12.14
CA TYR A 108 -28.16 -7.60 -12.62
C TYR A 108 -27.69 -7.39 -14.05
N THR A 109 -28.44 -6.56 -14.75
CA THR A 109 -28.04 -5.99 -16.03
C THR A 109 -27.41 -4.63 -15.76
N SER A 110 -26.18 -4.45 -16.24
CA SER A 110 -25.44 -3.19 -16.11
C SER A 110 -26.06 -2.11 -16.99
N THR A 111 -26.25 -0.91 -16.45
CA THR A 111 -26.69 0.24 -17.25
C THR A 111 -25.49 1.00 -17.84
N ILE A 112 -25.77 1.96 -18.71
CA ILE A 112 -24.75 2.88 -19.22
C ILE A 112 -24.02 3.65 -18.10
N HIS A 113 -24.72 3.98 -17.01
CA HIS A 113 -24.15 4.68 -15.87
C HIS A 113 -23.05 3.85 -15.20
N TYR A 114 -23.24 2.53 -15.12
CA TYR A 114 -22.23 1.62 -14.59
C TYR A 114 -21.01 1.53 -15.48
N HIS A 115 -21.19 1.45 -16.81
CA HIS A 115 -20.05 1.46 -17.73
C HIS A 115 -19.25 2.77 -17.68
N ILE A 116 -19.94 3.91 -17.60
CA ILE A 116 -19.28 5.22 -17.40
C ILE A 116 -18.51 5.25 -16.08
N PHE A 117 -19.08 4.68 -15.01
CA PHE A 117 -18.43 4.58 -13.71
C PHE A 117 -17.16 3.74 -13.75
N ILE A 118 -17.21 2.56 -14.36
CA ILE A 118 -16.04 1.69 -14.56
C ILE A 118 -14.98 2.41 -15.41
N GLY A 119 -15.40 3.11 -16.47
CA GLY A 119 -14.50 3.94 -17.29
C GLY A 119 -13.78 5.03 -16.47
N TYR A 120 -14.50 5.72 -15.58
CA TYR A 120 -13.94 6.69 -14.65
C TYR A 120 -12.88 6.05 -13.73
N GLN A 121 -13.19 4.90 -13.13
CA GLN A 121 -12.25 4.17 -12.27
C GLN A 121 -10.98 3.77 -13.03
N ILE A 122 -11.13 3.12 -14.18
CA ILE A 122 -10.00 2.65 -15.01
C ILE A 122 -9.15 3.83 -15.49
N GLY A 123 -9.77 4.91 -15.97
CA GLY A 123 -9.07 6.07 -16.48
C GLY A 123 -8.19 6.74 -15.42
N PHE A 124 -8.73 7.01 -14.23
CA PHE A 124 -7.96 7.60 -13.14
C PHE A 124 -6.92 6.63 -12.56
N VAL A 125 -7.24 5.34 -12.45
CA VAL A 125 -6.27 4.34 -11.99
C VAL A 125 -5.10 4.24 -12.96
N GLY A 126 -5.38 4.16 -14.27
CA GLY A 126 -4.37 4.14 -15.32
C GLY A 126 -3.47 5.38 -15.30
N TYR A 127 -4.06 6.58 -15.16
CA TYR A 127 -3.30 7.83 -15.01
C TYR A 127 -2.33 7.78 -13.81
N ASN A 128 -2.78 7.22 -12.68
CA ASN A 128 -1.96 7.08 -11.47
C ASN A 128 -0.88 6.00 -11.59
N ILE A 129 -1.15 4.91 -12.31
CA ILE A 129 -0.12 3.92 -12.64
C ILE A 129 1.00 4.59 -13.45
N LEU A 130 0.67 5.41 -14.45
CA LEU A 130 1.67 6.15 -15.23
C LEU A 130 2.50 7.10 -14.34
N LYS A 131 1.86 7.83 -13.41
CA LYS A 131 2.58 8.65 -12.40
C LYS A 131 3.54 7.83 -11.55
N LEU A 132 3.10 6.67 -11.06
CA LEU A 132 3.93 5.78 -10.24
C LEU A 132 5.11 5.23 -11.05
N ILE A 133 4.88 4.73 -12.27
CA ILE A 133 5.93 4.23 -13.15
C ILE A 133 6.96 5.32 -13.44
N ARG A 134 6.51 6.54 -13.79
CA ARG A 134 7.41 7.68 -13.98
C ARG A 134 8.23 7.95 -12.71
N SER A 135 7.62 7.87 -11.53
CA SER A 135 8.30 8.08 -10.26
C SER A 135 9.35 6.98 -9.98
N ILE A 136 9.09 5.73 -10.36
CA ILE A 136 10.07 4.62 -10.21
C ILE A 136 11.36 4.91 -10.98
N PHE A 137 11.27 5.54 -12.16
CA PHE A 137 12.44 5.91 -12.94
C PHE A 137 13.15 7.18 -12.44
N LEU A 138 12.44 8.04 -11.69
CA LEU A 138 13.00 9.27 -11.14
C LEU A 138 13.69 9.08 -9.79
N PHE A 139 13.18 8.17 -8.96
CA PHE A 139 13.72 7.92 -7.61
C PHE A 139 14.61 6.68 -7.58
N SER A 140 15.68 6.74 -6.79
CA SER A 140 16.57 5.60 -6.50
C SER A 140 16.28 4.99 -5.11
N GLY A 141 16.94 3.88 -4.83
CA GLY A 141 17.00 3.30 -3.49
C GLY A 141 15.69 2.75 -2.96
N GLU A 142 15.50 2.90 -1.64
CA GLU A 142 14.30 2.40 -0.95
C GLU A 142 13.01 3.04 -1.46
N GLN A 143 13.05 4.27 -1.97
CA GLN A 143 11.88 4.91 -2.55
C GLN A 143 11.44 4.22 -3.84
N ARG A 144 12.40 3.78 -4.68
CA ARG A 144 12.12 2.97 -5.87
C ARG A 144 11.41 1.67 -5.52
N VAL A 145 11.92 0.97 -4.51
CA VAL A 145 11.34 -0.29 -4.01
C VAL A 145 9.90 -0.10 -3.54
N ARG A 146 9.66 0.94 -2.73
CA ARG A 146 8.32 1.28 -2.24
C ARG A 146 7.36 1.53 -3.40
N LEU A 147 7.76 2.35 -4.38
CA LEU A 147 6.93 2.64 -5.55
C LEU A 147 6.64 1.39 -6.39
N THR A 148 7.62 0.49 -6.56
CA THR A 148 7.42 -0.79 -7.26
C THR A 148 6.41 -1.68 -6.54
N LEU A 149 6.50 -1.81 -5.21
CA LEU A 149 5.51 -2.55 -4.42
C LEU A 149 4.10 -1.97 -4.58
N MET A 150 3.99 -0.63 -4.62
CA MET A 150 2.70 0.03 -4.84
C MET A 150 2.12 -0.29 -6.22
N VAL A 151 2.93 -0.24 -7.27
CA VAL A 151 2.52 -0.59 -8.64
C VAL A 151 2.06 -2.04 -8.73
N ILE A 152 2.81 -2.98 -8.15
CA ILE A 152 2.43 -4.40 -8.11
C ILE A 152 1.06 -4.56 -7.43
N GLY A 153 0.87 -3.93 -6.27
CA GLY A 153 -0.41 -3.97 -5.58
C GLY A 153 -1.56 -3.46 -6.45
N VAL A 154 -1.38 -2.32 -7.13
CA VAL A 154 -2.40 -1.72 -8.01
C VAL A 154 -2.75 -2.64 -9.18
N PHE A 155 -1.75 -3.26 -9.81
CA PHE A 155 -2.00 -4.22 -10.90
C PHE A 155 -2.80 -5.43 -10.42
N ILE A 156 -2.49 -5.97 -9.24
CA ILE A 156 -3.21 -7.12 -8.67
C ILE A 156 -4.68 -6.77 -8.44
N ILE A 157 -4.99 -5.67 -7.74
CA ILE A 157 -6.39 -5.31 -7.51
C ILE A 157 -7.12 -4.97 -8.81
N LEU A 158 -6.45 -4.34 -9.77
CA LEU A 158 -7.04 -4.05 -11.08
C LEU A 158 -7.45 -5.33 -11.81
N ILE A 159 -6.59 -6.36 -11.85
CA ILE A 159 -6.91 -7.65 -12.46
C ILE A 159 -8.12 -8.29 -11.78
N PHE A 160 -8.12 -8.39 -10.45
CA PHE A 160 -9.23 -8.99 -9.70
C PHE A 160 -10.54 -8.22 -9.90
N THR A 161 -10.51 -6.89 -9.84
CA THR A 161 -11.71 -6.06 -10.05
C THR A 161 -12.24 -6.18 -11.48
N LEU A 162 -11.38 -6.11 -12.50
CA LEU A 162 -11.81 -6.28 -13.89
C LEU A 162 -12.45 -7.65 -14.13
N ILE A 163 -11.87 -8.72 -13.60
CA ILE A 163 -12.42 -10.07 -13.74
C ILE A 163 -13.75 -10.18 -12.99
N PHE A 164 -13.76 -9.98 -11.67
CA PHE A 164 -14.90 -10.35 -10.82
C PHE A 164 -16.04 -9.32 -10.77
N ILE A 165 -15.76 -8.04 -11.09
CA ILE A 165 -16.76 -6.95 -11.00
C ILE A 165 -17.24 -6.53 -12.40
N TYR A 166 -16.43 -6.71 -13.44
CA TYR A 166 -16.78 -6.25 -14.78
C TYR A 166 -17.00 -7.40 -15.77
N ILE A 167 -15.97 -8.20 -16.07
CA ILE A 167 -16.02 -9.22 -17.13
C ILE A 167 -17.00 -10.34 -16.78
N LEU A 168 -16.88 -10.94 -15.59
CA LEU A 168 -17.75 -12.07 -15.18
C LEU A 168 -19.23 -11.67 -15.10
N PRO A 169 -19.62 -10.52 -14.51
CA PRO A 169 -21.01 -10.09 -14.50
C PRO A 169 -21.60 -9.87 -15.90
N LEU A 170 -20.81 -9.40 -16.87
CA LEU A 170 -21.26 -9.28 -18.27
C LEU A 170 -21.52 -10.65 -18.94
N LEU A 171 -20.89 -11.71 -18.44
CA LEU A 171 -21.15 -13.10 -18.84
C LEU A 171 -22.26 -13.76 -18.01
N GLY A 172 -22.93 -13.01 -17.11
CA GLY A 172 -23.98 -13.52 -16.22
C GLY A 172 -23.46 -14.28 -14.99
N ILE A 173 -22.16 -14.19 -14.68
CA ILE A 173 -21.53 -14.87 -13.54
C ILE A 173 -21.23 -13.85 -12.43
N PHE A 174 -21.83 -14.00 -11.26
CA PHE A 174 -21.79 -12.97 -10.20
C PHE A 174 -20.98 -13.40 -8.97
N TYR A 175 -19.65 -13.26 -9.05
CA TYR A 175 -18.72 -13.54 -7.93
C TYR A 175 -17.95 -12.29 -7.46
N GLY A 176 -18.64 -11.15 -7.41
CA GLY A 176 -18.03 -9.85 -7.05
C GLY A 176 -17.29 -9.85 -5.71
N PHE A 177 -17.72 -10.66 -4.72
CA PHE A 177 -17.06 -10.75 -3.42
C PHE A 177 -15.62 -11.28 -3.49
N LEU A 178 -15.25 -12.06 -4.52
CA LEU A 178 -13.88 -12.57 -4.71
C LEU A 178 -12.88 -11.46 -5.03
N SER A 179 -13.34 -10.28 -5.45
CA SER A 179 -12.49 -9.08 -5.59
C SER A 179 -11.84 -8.65 -4.27
N SER A 180 -12.41 -9.05 -3.12
CA SER A 180 -11.81 -8.82 -1.79
C SER A 180 -10.44 -9.47 -1.62
N ILE A 181 -10.17 -10.59 -2.31
CA ILE A 181 -8.84 -11.25 -2.32
C ILE A 181 -7.81 -10.31 -2.93
N GLY A 182 -8.13 -9.73 -4.09
CA GLY A 182 -7.28 -8.74 -4.75
C GLY A 182 -7.05 -7.50 -3.89
N ALA A 183 -8.10 -7.03 -3.20
CA ALA A 183 -7.98 -5.92 -2.25
C ALA A 183 -7.05 -6.24 -1.06
N LEU A 184 -7.15 -7.44 -0.48
CA LEU A 184 -6.28 -7.88 0.63
C LEU A 184 -4.81 -7.90 0.20
N ILE A 185 -4.52 -8.44 -0.98
CA ILE A 185 -3.16 -8.47 -1.52
C ILE A 185 -2.66 -7.05 -1.75
N PHE A 186 -3.46 -6.20 -2.40
CA PHE A 186 -3.15 -4.77 -2.58
C PHE A 186 -2.80 -4.07 -1.27
N PHE A 187 -3.64 -4.20 -0.24
CA PHE A 187 -3.38 -3.57 1.05
C PHE A 187 -2.13 -4.09 1.73
N THR A 188 -1.79 -5.38 1.55
CA THR A 188 -0.55 -5.94 2.09
C THR A 188 0.66 -5.27 1.45
N PHE A 189 0.72 -5.20 0.12
CA PHE A 189 1.81 -4.53 -0.60
C PHE A 189 1.90 -3.03 -0.25
N TRP A 190 0.76 -2.36 -0.17
CA TRP A 190 0.69 -0.93 0.14
C TRP A 190 1.05 -0.62 1.59
N ALA A 191 0.63 -1.46 2.53
CA ALA A 191 1.03 -1.33 3.93
C ALA A 191 2.55 -1.44 4.06
N VAL A 192 3.18 -2.42 3.40
CA VAL A 192 4.65 -2.52 3.36
C VAL A 192 5.27 -1.24 2.78
N ALA A 193 4.81 -0.81 1.60
CA ALA A 193 5.38 0.34 0.92
C ALA A 193 5.27 1.66 1.71
N ILE A 194 4.16 1.87 2.43
CA ILE A 194 3.88 3.11 3.15
C ILE A 194 4.49 3.11 4.56
N LEU A 195 4.52 1.95 5.23
CA LEU A 195 4.94 1.86 6.63
C LEU A 195 6.43 1.59 6.81
N GLN A 196 7.13 1.10 5.78
CA GLN A 196 8.56 0.84 5.87
C GLN A 196 9.36 2.15 5.68
N TYR A 197 9.84 2.69 6.79
CA TYR A 197 10.53 3.98 6.87
C TYR A 197 11.99 3.91 6.37
N ASN A 198 12.79 2.97 6.88
CA ASN A 198 14.15 2.67 6.42
C ASN A 198 14.51 1.19 6.69
N ALA A 199 14.88 0.43 5.66
CA ALA A 199 15.11 -1.00 5.77
C ALA A 199 16.42 -1.33 6.50
N PHE A 200 17.47 -0.53 6.29
CA PHE A 200 18.76 -0.73 6.96
C PHE A 200 18.74 -0.31 8.43
N GLU A 201 17.98 0.73 8.79
CA GLU A 201 17.73 1.07 10.20
C GLU A 201 16.92 -0.02 10.90
N ILE A 202 15.88 -0.56 10.26
CA ILE A 202 15.12 -1.70 10.81
C ILE A 202 16.05 -2.90 10.98
N LYS A 203 16.93 -3.18 10.01
CA LYS A 203 17.95 -4.22 10.13
C LYS A 203 18.86 -4.00 11.33
N ALA A 204 19.37 -2.78 11.52
CA ALA A 204 20.20 -2.43 12.67
C ALA A 204 19.45 -2.60 14.01
N ALA A 205 18.20 -2.17 14.08
CA ALA A 205 17.34 -2.29 15.26
C ALA A 205 17.02 -3.75 15.60
N VAL A 206 16.78 -4.60 14.59
CA VAL A 206 16.58 -6.04 14.80
C VAL A 206 17.85 -6.71 15.34
N LEU A 207 19.01 -6.39 14.78
CA LEU A 207 20.29 -6.98 15.18
C LEU A 207 20.75 -6.52 16.58
N SER A 208 20.51 -5.27 16.94
CA SER A 208 20.75 -4.71 18.28
C SER A 208 19.79 -5.26 19.35
N GLY A 209 18.76 -6.02 18.97
CA GLY A 209 17.76 -6.52 19.89
C GLY A 209 16.77 -5.46 20.36
N GLN A 210 16.69 -4.30 19.69
CA GLN A 210 15.68 -3.31 19.96
C GLN A 210 14.27 -3.85 19.65
N LYS A 211 13.25 -3.31 20.32
CA LYS A 211 11.86 -3.68 20.11
C LYS A 211 11.37 -3.18 18.74
N VAL A 212 11.50 -4.03 17.73
CA VAL A 212 10.92 -3.84 16.38
C VAL A 212 9.60 -4.60 16.29
N SER A 213 8.61 -4.03 15.59
CA SER A 213 7.34 -4.71 15.39
C SER A 213 7.52 -6.03 14.61
N PHE A 214 6.69 -7.02 14.93
CA PHE A 214 6.71 -8.32 14.23
C PHE A 214 6.53 -8.15 12.72
N PHE A 215 5.61 -7.29 12.30
CA PHE A 215 5.35 -6.99 10.88
C PHE A 215 6.62 -6.48 10.16
N ASN A 216 7.31 -5.48 10.72
CA ASN A 216 8.52 -4.95 10.12
C ASN A 216 9.63 -6.01 10.04
N ARG A 217 9.72 -6.91 11.03
CA ARG A 217 10.72 -7.99 11.04
C ARG A 217 10.46 -9.00 9.91
N VAL A 218 9.22 -9.43 9.71
CA VAL A 218 8.86 -10.40 8.66
C VAL A 218 9.06 -9.80 7.27
N VAL A 219 8.67 -8.54 7.09
CA VAL A 219 8.72 -7.84 5.80
C VAL A 219 10.14 -7.39 5.42
N LEU A 220 11.06 -7.27 6.39
CA LEU A 220 12.43 -6.80 6.15
C LEU A 220 13.15 -7.62 5.08
N ILE A 221 13.09 -8.95 5.18
CA ILE A 221 13.80 -9.86 4.27
C ILE A 221 13.33 -9.70 2.82
N PRO A 222 12.02 -9.88 2.50
CA PRO A 222 11.56 -9.72 1.12
C PRO A 222 11.80 -8.31 0.60
N PHE A 223 11.72 -7.27 1.43
CA PHE A 223 12.04 -5.91 1.02
C PHE A 223 13.52 -5.74 0.63
N LEU A 224 14.45 -6.27 1.42
CA LEU A 224 15.89 -6.19 1.09
C LEU A 224 16.25 -7.00 -0.16
N ILE A 225 15.60 -8.14 -0.39
CA ILE A 225 15.76 -8.92 -1.62
C ILE A 225 15.30 -8.08 -2.82
N LEU A 226 14.12 -7.46 -2.72
CA LEU A 226 13.59 -6.61 -3.78
C LEU A 226 14.48 -5.38 -4.00
N PHE A 227 15.01 -4.77 -2.94
CA PHE A 227 15.95 -3.65 -3.03
C PHE A 227 17.22 -4.05 -3.79
N ARG A 228 17.84 -5.17 -3.43
CA ARG A 228 19.02 -5.67 -4.13
C ARG A 228 18.80 -5.87 -5.63
N TYR A 229 17.59 -6.27 -6.03
CA TYR A 229 17.26 -6.49 -7.44
C TYR A 229 16.93 -5.18 -8.19
N LEU A 230 16.14 -4.30 -7.58
CA LEU A 230 15.65 -3.08 -8.23
C LEU A 230 16.70 -1.97 -8.31
N ASP A 231 17.59 -1.88 -7.31
CA ASP A 231 18.65 -0.87 -7.27
C ASP A 231 19.92 -1.45 -6.61
N PRO A 232 20.69 -2.27 -7.34
CA PRO A 232 21.84 -2.97 -6.78
C PRO A 232 22.97 -2.05 -6.33
N ASN A 233 23.12 -0.89 -6.99
CA ASN A 233 24.16 0.09 -6.67
C ASN A 233 23.88 0.75 -5.32
N GLU A 234 22.70 1.37 -5.18
CA GLU A 234 22.32 2.02 -3.92
C GLU A 234 22.22 1.00 -2.77
N PHE A 235 21.74 -0.23 -3.04
CA PHE A 235 21.74 -1.30 -2.05
C PHE A 235 23.16 -1.64 -1.57
N ARG A 236 24.13 -1.71 -2.50
CA ARG A 236 25.54 -1.96 -2.16
C ARG A 236 26.09 -0.84 -1.31
N ASP A 237 25.84 0.42 -1.69
CA ASP A 237 26.36 1.59 -0.97
C ASP A 237 25.79 1.66 0.45
N LYS A 238 24.47 1.46 0.62
CA LYS A 238 23.84 1.38 1.95
C LYS A 238 24.33 0.19 2.77
N SER A 239 24.58 -0.96 2.13
CA SER A 239 25.11 -2.16 2.78
C SER A 239 26.57 -1.95 3.24
N ILE A 240 27.40 -1.29 2.43
CA ILE A 240 28.76 -0.90 2.80
C ILE A 240 28.70 0.10 3.95
N ALA A 241 27.91 1.17 3.84
CA ALA A 241 27.76 2.16 4.91
C ALA A 241 27.32 1.53 6.24
N PHE A 242 26.38 0.59 6.21
CA PHE A 242 25.96 -0.17 7.38
C PHE A 242 27.12 -1.00 7.97
N LYS A 243 27.88 -1.71 7.12
CA LYS A 243 29.03 -2.50 7.55
C LYS A 243 30.16 -1.62 8.09
N THR A 244 30.44 -0.49 7.44
CA THR A 244 31.43 0.48 7.89
C THR A 244 31.06 1.04 9.26
N ALA A 245 29.81 1.45 9.47
CA ALA A 245 29.35 1.93 10.78
C ALA A 245 29.51 0.86 11.86
N LEU A 246 29.19 -0.39 11.56
CA LEU A 246 29.39 -1.53 12.47
C LEU A 246 30.88 -1.77 12.77
N THR A 247 31.74 -1.79 11.75
CA THR A 247 33.19 -1.97 11.92
C THR A 247 33.80 -0.81 12.70
N THR A 248 33.37 0.43 12.45
CA THR A 248 33.81 1.59 13.22
C THR A 248 33.42 1.46 14.69
N ASP A 249 32.19 1.04 15.01
CA ASP A 249 31.76 0.79 16.40
C ASP A 249 32.58 -0.34 17.07
N MET A 250 32.91 -1.40 16.33
CA MET A 250 33.81 -2.46 16.80
C MET A 250 35.20 -1.93 17.13
N LEU A 251 35.78 -1.12 16.24
CA LEU A 251 37.12 -0.53 16.43
C LEU A 251 37.16 0.44 17.60
N TYR A 252 36.16 1.32 17.75
CA TYR A 252 36.06 2.19 18.92
C TYR A 252 35.90 1.39 20.21
N THR A 253 35.12 0.31 20.19
CA THR A 253 34.96 -0.56 21.35
C THR A 253 36.29 -1.25 21.70
N ASP A 254 37.04 -1.72 20.71
CA ASP A 254 38.37 -2.32 20.94
C ASP A 254 39.37 -1.30 21.50
N MET A 255 39.46 -0.10 20.91
CA MET A 255 40.32 0.96 21.43
C MET A 255 39.94 1.34 22.86
N ASN A 256 38.65 1.44 23.16
CA ASN A 256 38.17 1.75 24.50
C ASN A 256 38.53 0.64 25.52
N LEU A 257 38.51 -0.63 25.11
CA LEU A 257 39.00 -1.73 25.95
C LEU A 257 40.52 -1.66 26.13
N LEU A 258 41.27 -1.39 25.06
CA LEU A 258 42.73 -1.26 25.09
C LEU A 258 43.20 -0.16 26.06
N PHE A 259 42.53 0.99 26.08
CA PHE A 259 42.96 2.14 26.90
C PHE A 259 42.44 2.12 28.34
N ASN A 260 41.34 1.41 28.62
CA ASN A 260 40.69 1.45 29.92
C ASN A 260 40.73 0.13 30.69
N THR A 261 41.26 -0.95 30.10
CA THR A 261 41.40 -2.25 30.79
C THR A 261 42.74 -2.91 30.46
N ASP A 262 43.24 -3.75 31.38
CA ASP A 262 44.44 -4.57 31.17
C ASP A 262 44.12 -5.89 30.42
N PHE A 263 43.06 -5.89 29.62
CA PHE A 263 42.66 -7.10 28.90
C PHE A 263 43.65 -7.43 27.78
N GLU A 264 44.17 -8.65 27.81
CA GLU A 264 44.90 -9.24 26.70
C GLU A 264 44.04 -9.36 25.44
N LEU A 265 44.70 -9.50 24.28
CA LEU A 265 44.05 -9.55 22.97
C LEU A 265 42.89 -10.55 22.92
N ASP A 266 43.10 -11.76 23.44
CA ASP A 266 42.10 -12.83 23.43
C ASP A 266 40.86 -12.45 24.24
N ARG A 267 41.05 -11.78 25.39
CA ARG A 267 39.94 -11.33 26.23
C ARG A 267 39.16 -10.19 25.58
N ARG A 268 39.84 -9.25 24.91
CA ARG A 268 39.17 -8.19 24.14
C ARG A 268 38.41 -8.75 22.95
N ALA A 269 39.02 -9.68 22.20
CA ALA A 269 38.39 -10.38 21.09
C ALA A 269 37.13 -11.15 21.55
N GLU A 270 37.16 -11.79 22.72
CA GLU A 270 35.99 -12.44 23.30
C GLU A 270 34.86 -11.46 23.62
N VAL A 271 35.18 -10.30 24.22
CA VAL A 271 34.18 -9.26 24.53
C VAL A 271 33.53 -8.72 23.24
N LEU A 272 34.34 -8.44 22.22
CA LEU A 272 33.86 -8.02 20.91
C LEU A 272 32.98 -9.12 20.26
N ALA A 273 33.44 -10.38 20.27
CA ALA A 273 32.70 -11.50 19.72
C ALA A 273 31.34 -11.66 20.40
N ARG A 274 31.26 -11.52 21.74
CA ARG A 274 29.98 -11.56 22.47
C ARG A 274 29.08 -10.38 22.14
N LYS A 275 29.62 -9.15 22.13
CA LYS A 275 28.84 -7.92 21.84
C LYS A 275 28.27 -7.93 20.43
N TYR A 276 29.06 -8.37 19.44
CA TYR A 276 28.70 -8.32 18.03
C TYR A 276 28.26 -9.66 17.44
N TYR A 277 28.11 -10.71 18.25
CA TYR A 277 27.75 -12.07 17.82
C TYR A 277 26.59 -12.09 16.81
N ARG A 278 25.56 -11.29 17.05
CA ARG A 278 24.35 -11.22 16.21
C ARG A 278 24.56 -10.53 14.86
N TYR A 279 25.59 -9.71 14.71
CA TYR A 279 25.87 -8.95 13.49
C TYR A 279 26.86 -9.64 12.55
N ILE A 280 27.67 -10.55 13.09
CA ILE A 280 28.68 -11.31 12.33
C ILE A 280 28.04 -12.51 11.58
N LYS A 281 26.89 -12.99 12.07
CA LYS A 281 26.10 -14.07 11.45
C LYS A 281 25.24 -13.57 10.28
#